data_AF-A0A377WQC4-F1
#
_entry.id   AF-A0A377WQC4-F1
#
_cell.length_a   1.000
_cell.length_b   1.000
_cell.length_c   1.000
_cell.angle_alpha   90.00
_cell.angle_beta   90.00
_cell.angle_gamma   90.00
#
_symmetry.space_group_name_H-M   'P 1'
#
loop_
_entity.id
_entity.type
_entity.pdbx_description
1 polymer ?
#
loop_
_entity_poly.entity_id
_entity_poly.type
_entity_poly.pdbx_seq_one_letter_code
_entity_poly.pdbx_strand_id
1 'polypeptide(L)'
;MFDNESDTFDISNCDNFGIDGTEFLDDASVCAPISFYLLYRITSLLDGRRLVIFMDEFWKWLRDPVFKDFAYNKLKTIRKLNGMLVVGTQSPAEIIKDDIAPAVIEQCGTQILAANPNADPRTLC
;
A
#
# COMPACT_ATOMS: atom_id res chain seq x y z
N MET A 1 8.24 20.03 5.08
CA MET A 1 7.55 18.83 5.58
C MET A 1 8.39 18.10 6.62
N PHE A 2 9.63 17.69 6.31
CA PHE A 2 10.55 17.18 7.34
C PHE A 2 11.61 18.22 7.73
N ASP A 3 12.12 18.96 6.75
CA ASP A 3 13.11 20.04 6.88
C ASP A 3 12.62 21.39 6.31
N ASN A 4 11.58 21.39 5.44
CA ASN A 4 10.99 22.65 4.96
C ASN A 4 10.18 23.37 6.05
N GLU A 5 10.27 24.71 6.08
CA GLU A 5 9.54 25.60 7.00
C GLU A 5 8.02 25.45 6.94
N SER A 6 7.47 25.01 5.81
CA SER A 6 6.04 24.77 5.61
C SER A 6 5.76 23.38 5.00
N ASP A 7 4.59 22.83 5.34
CA ASP A 7 4.01 21.68 4.65
C ASP A 7 3.22 22.18 3.44
N THR A 8 3.77 21.96 2.24
CA THR A 8 3.16 22.33 0.97
C THR A 8 2.50 21.14 0.26
N PHE A 9 2.44 19.97 0.90
CA PHE A 9 1.75 18.81 0.35
C PHE A 9 0.25 19.10 0.49
N ASP A 10 -0.41 19.57 -0.57
CA ASP A 10 -1.86 19.78 -0.59
C ASP A 10 -2.49 18.90 -1.66
N ILE A 11 -3.42 18.06 -1.22
CA ILE A 11 -4.16 17.09 -2.05
C ILE A 11 -5.67 17.31 -1.95
N SER A 12 -6.09 18.44 -1.36
CA SER A 12 -7.51 18.76 -1.14
C SER A 12 -8.30 18.97 -2.43
N ASN A 13 -7.64 19.48 -3.48
CA ASN A 13 -8.21 19.79 -4.79
C ASN A 13 -7.63 18.93 -5.92
N CYS A 14 -7.26 17.68 -5.64
CA CYS A 14 -6.76 16.74 -6.65
C CYS A 14 -7.57 15.44 -6.61
N ASP A 15 -8.08 15.02 -7.77
CA ASP A 15 -8.80 13.75 -7.89
C ASP A 15 -7.86 12.54 -7.86
N ASN A 16 -6.64 12.71 -8.38
CA ASN A 16 -5.61 11.68 -8.45
C ASN A 16 -4.25 12.30 -8.08
N PHE A 17 -3.50 11.60 -7.23
CA PHE A 17 -2.10 11.92 -6.92
C PHE A 17 -1.32 10.62 -6.72
N GLY A 18 0.00 10.70 -6.87
CA GLY A 18 0.91 9.59 -6.67
C GLY A 18 2.06 9.99 -5.76
N ILE A 19 2.58 9.02 -5.03
CA ILE A 19 3.78 9.17 -4.22
C ILE A 19 4.80 8.18 -4.77
N ASP A 20 5.96 8.69 -5.21
CA ASP A 20 7.08 7.85 -5.60
C ASP A 20 7.85 7.42 -4.35
N GLY A 21 7.77 6.12 -4.02
CA GLY A 21 8.45 5.52 -2.88
C GLY A 21 9.88 5.09 -3.15
N THR A 22 10.35 5.17 -4.40
CA THR A 22 11.57 4.48 -4.85
C THR A 22 12.81 4.88 -4.06
N GLU A 23 12.95 6.15 -3.71
CA GLU A 23 14.15 6.67 -3.05
C GLU A 23 14.18 6.42 -1.54
N PHE A 24 13.03 6.30 -0.88
CA PHE A 24 12.98 6.21 0.58
C PHE A 24 12.60 4.83 1.12
N LEU A 25 11.95 3.97 0.33
CA LEU A 25 11.50 2.65 0.81
C LEU A 25 12.66 1.72 1.18
N ASP A 26 13.84 1.90 0.57
CA ASP A 26 15.03 1.11 0.85
C ASP A 26 15.92 1.72 1.96
N ASP A 27 15.63 2.94 2.43
CA ASP A 27 16.32 3.58 3.56
C ASP A 27 15.47 3.57 4.83
N ALA A 28 15.79 2.64 5.73
CA ALA A 28 15.07 2.44 6.98
C ALA A 28 15.06 3.67 7.92
N SER A 29 16.01 4.59 7.78
CA SER A 29 16.11 5.78 8.63
C SER A 29 15.09 6.86 8.28
N VAL A 30 14.73 6.96 6.99
CA VAL A 30 13.74 7.93 6.48
C VAL A 30 12.39 7.28 6.17
N CYS A 31 12.37 5.98 5.90
CA CYS A 31 11.15 5.27 5.53
C CYS A 31 10.08 5.38 6.62
N ALA A 32 10.43 5.13 7.89
CA ALA A 32 9.46 5.17 8.99
C ALA A 32 8.75 6.54 9.17
N PRO A 33 9.45 7.69 9.29
CA PRO A 33 8.78 8.99 9.43
C PRO A 33 8.00 9.41 8.18
N ILE A 34 8.51 9.10 6.98
CA ILE A 34 7.78 9.35 5.73
C ILE A 34 6.50 8.52 5.69
N SER A 35 6.60 7.23 6.00
CA SER A 35 5.48 6.30 6.07
C SER A 35 4.39 6.78 7.00
N PHE A 36 4.75 7.17 8.22
CA PHE A 36 3.79 7.69 9.19
C PHE A 36 3.04 8.91 8.65
N TYR A 37 3.76 9.87 8.05
CA TYR A 37 3.14 11.05 7.48
C TYR A 37 2.21 10.72 6.31
N LEU A 38 2.67 9.89 5.37
CA LEU A 38 1.85 9.49 4.23
C LEU A 38 0.57 8.77 4.67
N LEU A 39 0.68 7.89 5.67
CA LEU A 39 -0.48 7.21 6.26
C LEU A 39 -1.45 8.17 6.93
N TYR A 40 -0.95 9.20 7.63
CA TYR A 40 -1.79 10.26 8.19
C TYR A 40 -2.57 10.98 7.07
N ARG A 41 -1.90 11.35 5.98
CA ARG A 41 -2.51 12.03 4.83
C ARG A 41 -3.49 11.15 4.06
N ILE A 42 -3.18 9.88 3.84
CA ILE A 42 -4.10 8.93 3.19
C ILE A 42 -5.32 8.68 4.07
N THR A 43 -5.12 8.54 5.38
CA THR A 43 -6.23 8.28 6.32
C THR A 43 -7.17 9.49 6.43
N SER A 44 -6.68 10.72 6.28
CA SER A 44 -7.56 11.90 6.26
C SER A 44 -8.44 11.99 5.00
N LEU A 45 -8.10 11.26 3.94
CA LEU A 45 -8.95 11.13 2.74
C LEU A 45 -10.08 10.12 2.90
N LEU A 46 -10.05 9.27 3.94
CA LEU A 46 -11.12 8.32 4.25
C LEU A 46 -12.28 9.03 4.98
N ASP A 47 -12.78 10.10 4.39
CA ASP A 47 -13.84 10.99 4.91
C ASP A 47 -15.26 10.55 4.51
N GLY A 48 -15.39 9.37 3.89
CA GLY A 48 -16.65 8.79 3.40
C GLY A 48 -16.81 8.89 1.87
N ARG A 49 -15.99 9.71 1.19
CA ARG A 49 -15.90 9.68 -0.27
C ARG A 49 -15.28 8.38 -0.76
N ARG A 50 -15.52 8.05 -2.04
CA ARG A 50 -14.92 6.87 -2.65
C ARG A 50 -13.43 7.09 -2.84
N LEU A 51 -12.62 6.21 -2.27
CA LEU A 51 -11.16 6.26 -2.39
C LEU A 51 -10.62 4.94 -2.93
N VAL A 52 -9.78 4.99 -3.96
CA VAL A 52 -9.03 3.83 -4.45
C VAL A 52 -7.55 4.08 -4.17
N ILE A 53 -6.93 3.17 -3.43
CA ILE A 53 -5.51 3.22 -3.11
C ILE A 53 -4.82 2.14 -3.94
N PHE A 54 -3.94 2.58 -4.84
CA PHE A 54 -3.04 1.69 -5.58
C PHE A 54 -1.71 1.63 -4.87
N MET A 55 -1.25 0.43 -4.55
CA MET A 55 0.06 0.17 -3.96
C MET A 55 0.84 -0.72 -4.91
N ASP A 56 1.67 -0.11 -5.74
CA ASP A 56 2.63 -0.85 -6.56
C ASP A 56 3.82 -1.32 -5.72
N GLU A 57 4.45 -2.41 -6.13
CA GLU A 57 5.52 -3.10 -5.40
C GLU A 57 5.17 -3.30 -3.92
N PHE A 58 3.96 -3.80 -3.67
CA PHE A 58 3.35 -3.89 -2.33
C PHE A 58 4.28 -4.54 -1.30
N TRP A 59 5.05 -5.54 -1.70
CA TRP A 59 6.01 -6.23 -0.83
C TRP A 59 7.10 -5.31 -0.25
N LYS A 60 7.50 -4.23 -0.95
CA LYS A 60 8.46 -3.26 -0.41
C LYS A 60 7.85 -2.46 0.74
N TRP A 61 6.59 -2.05 0.62
CA TRP A 61 5.87 -1.33 1.67
C TRP A 61 5.69 -2.16 2.94
N LEU A 62 5.59 -3.48 2.80
CA LEU A 62 5.46 -4.40 3.95
C LEU A 62 6.73 -4.50 4.80
N ARG A 63 7.88 -4.02 4.32
CA ARG A 63 9.12 -3.99 5.13
C ARG A 63 9.04 -2.98 6.28
N ASP A 64 8.24 -1.93 6.13
CA ASP A 64 7.97 -0.98 7.20
C ASP A 64 6.82 -1.52 8.09
N PRO A 65 7.04 -1.73 9.40
CA PRO A 65 6.01 -2.27 10.29
C PRO A 65 4.73 -1.43 10.37
N VAL A 66 4.84 -0.10 10.22
CA VAL A 66 3.69 0.81 10.31
C VAL A 66 2.81 0.66 9.07
N PHE A 67 3.41 0.61 7.87
CA PHE A 67 2.69 0.31 6.64
C PHE A 67 2.10 -1.09 6.63
N LYS A 68 2.82 -2.08 7.13
CA LYS A 68 2.30 -3.45 7.25
C LYS A 68 1.04 -3.49 8.11
N ASP A 69 1.06 -2.88 9.29
CA ASP A 69 -0.12 -2.84 10.18
C ASP A 69 -1.28 -2.08 9.51
N PHE A 70 -1.00 -0.94 8.87
CA PHE A 70 -2.01 -0.21 8.10
C PHE A 70 -2.63 -1.09 7.00
N ALA A 71 -1.81 -1.74 6.18
CA ALA A 71 -2.27 -2.56 5.07
C ALA A 71 -3.10 -3.76 5.57
N TYR A 72 -2.64 -4.46 6.61
CA TYR A 72 -3.36 -5.56 7.24
C TYR A 72 -4.75 -5.12 7.72
N ASN A 73 -4.81 -3.99 8.43
CA ASN A 73 -6.07 -3.44 8.95
C ASN A 73 -6.99 -2.95 7.82
N LYS A 74 -6.45 -2.28 6.80
CA LYS A 74 -7.25 -1.76 5.68
C LYS A 74 -7.74 -2.85 4.75
N LEU A 75 -6.98 -3.92 4.49
CA LEU A 75 -7.49 -5.07 3.72
C LEU A 75 -8.83 -5.57 4.28
N LYS A 76 -9.02 -5.56 5.60
CA LYS A 76 -10.25 -6.01 6.28
C LYS A 76 -11.33 -4.94 6.42
N THR A 77 -10.95 -3.66 6.48
CA THR A 77 -11.85 -2.58 6.91
C THR A 77 -12.15 -1.54 5.84
N ILE A 78 -11.35 -1.46 4.77
CA ILE A 78 -11.42 -0.38 3.78
C ILE A 78 -12.79 -0.27 3.12
N ARG A 79 -13.47 -1.42 2.90
CA ARG A 79 -14.83 -1.47 2.34
C ARG A 79 -15.86 -0.73 3.21
N LYS A 80 -15.68 -0.72 4.54
CA LYS A 80 -16.56 0.00 5.48
C LYS A 80 -16.39 1.53 5.36
N LEU A 81 -15.26 1.97 4.80
CA LEU A 81 -14.91 3.37 4.61
C LEU A 81 -15.14 3.84 3.16
N ASN A 82 -15.96 3.11 2.39
CA ASN A 82 -16.20 3.36 0.97
C ASN A 82 -14.91 3.36 0.11
N GLY A 83 -13.88 2.64 0.58
CA GLY A 83 -12.59 2.57 -0.10
C GLY A 83 -12.27 1.19 -0.68
N MET A 84 -11.25 1.15 -1.53
CA MET A 84 -10.71 -0.05 -2.16
C MET A 84 -9.18 0.01 -2.14
N LEU A 85 -8.55 -1.12 -1.82
CA LEU A 85 -7.11 -1.30 -1.92
C LEU A 85 -6.80 -2.18 -3.14
N VAL A 86 -5.89 -1.73 -3.99
CA VAL A 86 -5.35 -2.46 -5.13
C VAL A 86 -3.86 -2.64 -4.90
N VAL A 87 -3.43 -3.88 -4.72
CA VAL A 87 -2.02 -4.21 -4.47
C VAL A 87 -1.41 -4.83 -5.73
N GLY A 88 -0.31 -4.27 -6.19
CA GLY A 88 0.51 -4.77 -7.30
C GLY A 88 1.80 -5.37 -6.78
N THR A 89 2.24 -6.48 -7.38
CA THR A 89 3.55 -7.07 -7.06
C THR A 89 4.04 -7.90 -8.24
N GLN A 90 5.36 -7.90 -8.43
CA GLN A 90 6.07 -8.88 -9.26
C GLN A 90 6.75 -9.97 -8.42
N SER A 91 6.68 -9.86 -7.09
CA SER A 91 7.27 -10.79 -6.11
C SER A 91 6.19 -11.39 -5.19
N PRO A 92 5.24 -12.20 -5.72
CA PRO A 92 4.20 -12.83 -4.90
C PRO A 92 4.78 -13.74 -3.80
N ALA A 93 5.92 -14.38 -4.08
CA ALA A 93 6.63 -15.22 -3.11
C ALA A 93 7.07 -14.46 -1.84
N GLU A 94 7.38 -13.17 -1.94
CA GLU A 94 7.73 -12.34 -0.77
C GLU A 94 6.49 -12.03 0.07
N ILE A 95 5.33 -11.84 -0.55
CA ILE A 95 4.06 -11.65 0.17
C ILE A 95 3.65 -12.93 0.89
N ILE A 96 3.76 -14.10 0.25
CA ILE A 96 3.33 -15.38 0.83
C ILE A 96 4.12 -15.76 2.09
N LYS A 97 5.38 -15.32 2.20
CA LYS A 97 6.22 -15.53 3.38
C LYS A 97 5.92 -14.53 4.51
N ASP A 98 5.21 -13.45 4.21
CA ASP A 98 4.89 -12.40 5.16
C ASP A 98 3.63 -12.73 5.97
N ASP A 99 3.60 -12.32 7.23
CA ASP A 99 2.51 -12.49 8.18
C ASP A 99 1.16 -11.92 7.68
N ILE A 100 1.19 -10.97 6.73
CA ILE A 100 0.01 -10.43 6.07
C ILE A 100 -0.65 -11.40 5.07
N ALA A 101 0.05 -12.46 4.64
CA ALA A 101 -0.39 -13.36 3.58
C ALA A 101 -1.83 -13.88 3.75
N PRO A 102 -2.28 -14.35 4.94
CA PRO A 102 -3.65 -14.81 5.11
C PRO A 102 -4.68 -13.72 4.81
N ALA A 103 -4.41 -12.47 5.23
CA ALA A 103 -5.29 -11.35 4.95
C ALA A 103 -5.32 -10.98 3.47
N VAL A 104 -4.17 -11.02 2.79
CA VAL A 104 -4.11 -10.78 1.33
C VAL A 104 -4.92 -11.86 0.59
N ILE A 105 -4.68 -13.13 0.89
CA ILE A 105 -5.37 -14.26 0.24
C ILE A 105 -6.88 -14.18 0.46
N GLU A 106 -7.31 -13.88 1.69
CA GLU A 106 -8.73 -13.83 2.05
C GLU A 106 -9.43 -12.59 1.45
N GLN A 107 -8.80 -11.42 1.50
CA GLN A 107 -9.46 -10.16 1.17
C GLN A 107 -9.32 -9.76 -0.30
N CYS A 108 -8.24 -10.17 -0.98
CA CYS A 108 -8.00 -9.92 -2.40
C CYS A 108 -8.66 -11.00 -3.28
N GLY A 109 -9.97 -11.15 -3.16
CA GLY A 109 -10.77 -12.13 -3.94
C GLY A 109 -10.87 -11.82 -5.45
N THR A 110 -10.42 -10.65 -5.90
CA THR A 110 -10.30 -10.31 -7.32
C THR A 110 -8.83 -10.18 -7.68
N GLN A 111 -8.38 -11.00 -8.63
CA GLN A 111 -6.99 -11.07 -9.05
C GLN A 111 -6.89 -10.80 -10.56
N ILE A 112 -5.92 -9.97 -10.93
CA ILE A 112 -5.53 -9.73 -12.32
C ILE A 112 -4.12 -10.31 -12.45
N LEU A 113 -4.00 -11.39 -13.20
CA LEU A 113 -2.75 -12.13 -13.39
C LEU A 113 -2.22 -11.86 -14.79
N ALA A 114 -1.05 -11.21 -14.87
CA ALA A 114 -0.35 -11.02 -16.13
C ALA A 114 0.33 -12.32 -16.59
N ALA A 115 0.66 -12.44 -17.87
CA ALA A 115 1.32 -13.61 -18.41
C ALA A 115 2.68 -13.85 -17.72
N ASN A 116 2.83 -15.00 -17.06
CA ASN A 116 4.08 -15.44 -16.46
C ASN A 116 4.49 -16.80 -17.06
N PRO A 117 5.58 -16.87 -17.85
CA PRO A 117 6.05 -18.12 -18.45
C PRO A 117 6.57 -19.14 -17.42
N ASN A 118 6.84 -18.71 -16.19
CA ASN A 118 7.31 -19.54 -15.09
C ASN A 118 6.21 -19.83 -14.04
N ALA A 119 4.94 -19.62 -14.37
CA ALA A 119 3.85 -19.70 -13.40
C ALA A 119 3.75 -21.09 -12.75
N ASP A 120 3.74 -21.15 -11.42
CA ASP A 120 3.42 -22.36 -10.64
C ASP A 120 2.04 -22.20 -9.97
N PRO A 121 1.09 -23.13 -10.21
CA PRO A 121 -0.24 -23.11 -9.59
C PRO A 121 -0.27 -23.00 -8.06
N ARG A 122 0.84 -23.32 -7.36
CA ARG A 122 0.92 -23.32 -5.89
C ARG A 122 1.35 -21.98 -5.29
N THR A 123 1.91 -21.08 -6.07
CA THR A 123 2.47 -19.79 -5.61
C THR A 123 1.67 -18.56 -6.05
N LEU A 124 0.57 -18.74 -6.80
CA LEU A 124 -0.16 -17.65 -7.49
C LEU A 124 0.80 -16.82 -8.35
N CYS A 125 0.89 -17.20 -9.63
CA CYS A 125 1.88 -16.79 -10.62
C CYS A 125 3.31 -17.16 -10.22
#